data_AF-A0A0A2KFM3-F1
#
_entry.id   AF-A0A0A2KFM3-F1
#
_cell.length_a   1.000
_cell.length_b   1.000
_cell.length_c   1.000
_cell.angle_alpha   90.00
_cell.angle_beta   90.00
_cell.angle_gamma   90.00
#
_symmetry.space_group_name_H-M   'P 1'
#
loop_
_entity.id
_entity.type
_entity.pdbx_description
1 polymer ?
#
loop_
_entity_poly.entity_id
_entity_poly.type
_entity_poly.pdbx_seq_one_letter_code
_entity_poly.pdbx_strand_id
1 'polypeptide(L)'
;MVELESAIQNGLQDIEGLPSSVKVYHYNGMDDFCRIIWLENDRLYHSSGASKTKEWASGASCEGRKEHLNTPPPKERTLCTFPHSRLLGDCYRQNVSVNRGDTKNTLDDNDYSHNEDKSEHLIFIIQPATFEKDFIESDPSVRLNTFFNPKTGILVVKMLSPAHEQAVGAFNQMLIQAIKPTGLYRKIQYWGSTTMLAIDGTRKEADSGWSLRRHPPGTPKRPTVVLEVANSEAYAKLRCDAQYWLDPDRQEANVAIGVSLDTKKHEIIIDQWHWSSEISRPTRKTHVTIRQTSNGTTYFDPDPPLPPQLVIPFHLLFQRPPEDHREREVVIETQELVEFATQVWDVQFEQDQ
;
A
#
# COMPACT_ATOMS: atom_id res chain seq x y z
N MET A 1 14.80 -4.36 -25.79
CA MET A 1 14.43 -2.93 -25.69
C MET A 1 12.98 -2.72 -26.11
N VAL A 2 12.59 -3.13 -27.33
CA VAL A 2 11.22 -2.98 -27.86
C VAL A 2 10.15 -3.70 -27.01
N GLU A 3 10.46 -4.88 -26.44
CA GLU A 3 9.50 -5.63 -25.61
C GLU A 3 9.19 -4.97 -24.26
N LEU A 4 10.18 -4.35 -23.61
CA LEU A 4 10.01 -3.66 -22.33
C LEU A 4 9.15 -2.40 -22.49
N GLU A 5 9.41 -1.62 -23.54
CA GLU A 5 8.64 -0.43 -23.86
C GLU A 5 7.20 -0.77 -24.24
N SER A 6 7.00 -1.84 -25.02
CA SER A 6 5.66 -2.34 -25.36
C SER A 6 4.90 -2.85 -24.14
N ALA A 7 5.54 -3.62 -23.26
CA ALA A 7 4.91 -4.14 -22.04
C ALA A 7 4.48 -3.02 -21.09
N ILE A 8 5.35 -2.03 -20.86
CA ILE A 8 5.04 -0.86 -20.02
C ILE A 8 3.93 -0.02 -20.66
N GLN A 9 3.99 0.21 -21.98
CA GLN A 9 2.97 1.00 -22.69
C GLN A 9 1.58 0.34 -22.64
N ASN A 10 1.52 -1.00 -22.71
CA ASN A 10 0.27 -1.75 -22.64
C ASN A 10 -0.22 -1.96 -21.19
N GLY A 11 0.67 -1.85 -20.20
CA GLY A 11 0.36 -1.99 -18.78
C GLY A 11 0.38 -0.69 -17.98
N LEU A 12 0.19 0.46 -18.63
CA LEU A 12 0.19 1.76 -17.96
C LEU A 12 -0.83 1.85 -16.81
N GLN A 13 -1.98 1.17 -16.93
CA GLN A 13 -2.98 1.13 -15.86
C GLN A 13 -2.48 0.38 -14.60
N ASP A 14 -1.56 -0.58 -14.76
CA ASP A 14 -1.08 -1.45 -13.70
C ASP A 14 -0.04 -0.74 -12.81
N ILE A 15 0.57 0.31 -13.35
CA ILE A 15 1.59 1.13 -12.70
C ILE A 15 1.09 2.55 -12.41
N GLU A 16 -0.21 2.81 -12.63
CA GLU A 16 -0.81 4.12 -12.37
C GLU A 16 -0.66 4.50 -10.89
N GLY A 17 -0.29 5.75 -10.65
CA GLY A 17 -0.08 6.29 -9.31
C GLY A 17 1.27 5.94 -8.69
N LEU A 18 2.10 5.11 -9.33
CA LEU A 18 3.50 4.92 -8.91
C LEU A 18 4.37 6.14 -9.27
N PRO A 19 5.37 6.49 -8.44
CA PRO A 19 6.33 7.54 -8.75
C PRO A 19 7.10 7.26 -10.05
N SER A 20 7.47 8.30 -10.79
CA SER A 20 8.32 8.16 -11.99
C SER A 20 9.76 7.74 -11.68
N SER A 21 10.15 7.73 -10.40
CA SER A 21 11.44 7.21 -9.95
C SER A 21 11.46 5.69 -9.79
N VAL A 22 10.30 5.01 -9.80
CA VAL A 22 10.20 3.57 -9.59
C VAL A 22 11.10 2.80 -10.55
N LYS A 23 11.85 1.84 -9.99
CA LYS A 23 12.77 0.99 -10.75
C LYS A 23 12.05 -0.17 -11.42
N VAL A 24 12.52 -0.49 -12.63
CA VAL A 24 12.01 -1.60 -13.44
C VAL A 24 13.12 -2.61 -13.73
N TYR A 25 12.84 -3.88 -13.48
CA TYR A 25 13.73 -5.01 -13.69
C TYR A 25 13.11 -6.04 -14.63
N HIS A 26 13.96 -6.78 -15.35
CA HIS A 26 13.55 -8.02 -15.98
C HIS A 26 13.72 -9.16 -14.97
N TYR A 27 12.70 -10.00 -14.83
CA TYR A 27 12.81 -11.18 -13.98
C TYR A 27 13.71 -12.23 -14.64
N ASN A 28 14.82 -12.59 -13.96
CA ASN A 28 15.80 -13.57 -14.45
C ASN A 28 15.88 -14.83 -13.58
N GLY A 29 14.84 -15.10 -12.79
CA GLY A 29 14.79 -16.21 -11.84
C GLY A 29 14.84 -15.76 -10.38
N MET A 30 14.46 -16.67 -9.48
CA MET A 30 14.25 -16.37 -8.07
C MET A 30 15.53 -15.90 -7.34
N ASP A 31 16.69 -16.44 -7.68
CA ASP A 31 17.97 -16.02 -7.06
C ASP A 31 18.30 -14.55 -7.35
N ASP A 32 18.12 -14.12 -8.60
CA ASP A 32 18.33 -12.73 -9.02
C ASP A 32 17.27 -11.81 -8.39
N PHE A 33 16.02 -12.26 -8.37
CA PHE A 33 14.92 -11.57 -7.69
C PHE A 33 15.24 -11.32 -6.21
N CYS A 34 15.55 -12.36 -5.43
CA CYS A 34 15.90 -12.24 -4.02
C CYS A 34 17.09 -11.31 -3.79
N ARG A 35 18.10 -11.35 -4.68
CA ARG A 35 19.25 -10.45 -4.62
C ARG A 35 18.83 -8.99 -4.84
N ILE A 36 17.98 -8.72 -5.83
CA ILE A 36 17.46 -7.36 -6.10
C ILE A 36 16.66 -6.86 -4.90
N ILE A 37 15.76 -7.68 -4.37
CA ILE A 37 14.96 -7.33 -3.19
C ILE A 37 15.85 -6.98 -2.00
N TRP A 38 16.88 -7.80 -1.72
CA TRP A 38 17.82 -7.53 -0.64
C TRP A 38 18.56 -6.19 -0.82
N LEU A 39 19.06 -5.91 -2.02
CA LEU A 39 19.76 -4.65 -2.34
C LEU A 39 18.85 -3.43 -2.18
N GLU A 40 17.62 -3.51 -2.69
CA GLU A 40 16.65 -2.41 -2.61
C GLU A 40 16.14 -2.20 -1.18
N ASN A 41 16.02 -3.26 -0.38
CA ASN A 41 15.71 -3.16 1.05
C ASN A 41 16.83 -2.44 1.81
N ASP A 42 18.09 -2.80 1.55
CA ASP A 42 19.25 -2.15 2.16
C ASP A 42 19.33 -0.67 1.78
N ARG A 43 19.08 -0.36 0.51
CA ARG A 43 19.03 1.01 -0.01
C ARG A 43 17.96 1.86 0.68
N LEU A 44 16.76 1.30 0.88
CA LEU A 44 15.62 2.03 1.45
C LEU A 44 15.69 2.18 2.98
N TYR A 45 16.18 1.16 3.69
CA TYR A 45 16.05 1.10 5.16
C TYR A 45 17.36 0.97 5.94
N HIS A 46 18.51 0.80 5.27
CA HIS A 46 19.79 0.59 5.95
C HIS A 46 20.90 1.57 5.59
N SER A 47 20.65 2.56 4.73
CA SER A 47 21.60 3.65 4.49
C SER A 47 21.44 4.81 5.46
N SER A 48 21.73 4.56 6.74
CA SER A 48 22.08 5.56 7.76
C SER A 48 22.79 4.88 8.95
N GLY A 49 24.12 4.85 8.91
CA GLY A 49 24.96 4.71 10.11
C GLY A 49 25.41 3.30 10.51
N ALA A 50 26.68 2.99 10.20
CA ALA A 50 27.58 2.07 10.89
C ALA A 50 27.12 0.61 11.14
N SER A 51 27.81 -0.31 10.48
CA SER A 51 27.93 -1.75 10.79
C SER A 51 27.42 -2.15 12.18
N LYS A 52 26.19 -2.65 12.23
CA LYS A 52 25.74 -3.59 13.26
C LYS A 52 25.11 -4.77 12.56
N THR A 53 25.91 -5.82 12.39
CA THR A 53 25.41 -7.19 12.30
C THR A 53 24.50 -7.46 13.49
N LYS A 54 23.19 -7.32 13.30
CA LYS A 54 22.19 -8.01 14.08
C LYS A 54 21.46 -8.92 13.10
N GLU A 55 21.75 -10.21 13.24
CA GLU A 55 20.98 -11.28 12.60
C GLU A 55 19.50 -11.06 12.89
N TRP A 56 18.72 -10.88 11.82
CA TRP A 56 17.29 -11.08 11.89
C TRP A 56 17.07 -12.59 12.00
N ALA A 57 17.00 -13.08 13.23
CA ALA A 57 16.56 -14.43 13.52
C ALA A 57 15.03 -14.49 13.35
N SER A 58 14.57 -14.56 12.10
CA SER A 58 13.31 -15.20 11.74
C SER A 58 13.66 -16.38 10.84
N GLY A 59 13.40 -17.59 11.33
CA GLY A 59 13.89 -18.83 10.75
C GLY A 59 13.48 -19.05 9.30
N ALA A 60 14.40 -18.76 8.40
CA ALA A 60 14.60 -19.44 7.11
C ALA A 60 16.10 -19.27 6.78
N SER A 61 16.89 -20.27 7.15
CA SER A 61 18.33 -20.25 6.91
C SER A 61 18.59 -20.39 5.41
N CYS A 62 19.02 -19.30 4.76
CA CYS A 62 19.81 -19.35 3.54
C CYS A 62 21.31 -19.40 3.90
N GLU A 63 21.72 -20.33 4.75
CA GLU A 63 23.15 -20.67 4.88
C GLU A 63 23.58 -21.49 3.65
N GLY A 64 24.05 -20.79 2.63
CA GLY A 64 24.57 -21.43 1.43
C GLY A 64 25.05 -20.46 0.36
N ARG A 65 26.26 -19.91 0.58
CA ARG A 65 27.17 -19.21 -0.37
C ARG A 65 27.30 -17.70 -0.16
N LYS A 66 28.30 -17.35 0.66
CA LYS A 66 28.99 -16.04 0.65
C LYS A 66 30.02 -15.90 -0.47
N GLU A 67 30.12 -16.86 -1.40
CA GLU A 67 31.07 -16.82 -2.50
C GLU A 67 30.32 -16.49 -3.79
N HIS A 68 30.47 -15.25 -4.28
CA HIS A 68 30.10 -14.69 -5.60
C HIS A 68 29.41 -13.30 -5.58
N LEU A 69 29.78 -12.40 -4.65
CA LEU A 69 29.24 -11.03 -4.58
C LEU A 69 29.97 -9.98 -5.45
N ASN A 70 30.75 -10.39 -6.45
CA ASN A 70 31.53 -9.47 -7.31
C ASN A 70 30.93 -9.21 -8.71
N THR A 71 29.69 -9.61 -8.96
CA THR A 71 29.02 -9.35 -10.24
C THR A 71 28.31 -7.99 -10.19
N PRO A 72 28.50 -7.08 -11.17
CA PRO A 72 27.82 -5.80 -11.22
C PRO A 72 26.29 -5.97 -11.20
N PRO A 73 25.52 -4.98 -10.71
CA PRO A 73 24.07 -5.08 -10.67
C PRO A 73 23.49 -5.27 -12.09
N PRO A 74 22.36 -5.99 -12.21
CA PRO A 74 21.66 -6.14 -13.49
C PRO A 74 21.22 -4.78 -14.06
N LYS A 75 20.92 -4.74 -15.37
CA LYS A 75 20.59 -3.49 -16.09
C LYS A 75 19.35 -2.82 -15.50
N GLU A 76 19.55 -1.81 -14.67
CA GLU A 76 18.54 -0.95 -14.05
C GLU A 76 17.96 0.07 -15.04
N ARG A 77 16.67 0.36 -14.93
CA ARG A 77 16.01 1.48 -15.64
C ARG A 77 14.99 2.16 -14.73
N THR A 78 14.88 3.48 -14.86
CA THR A 78 13.95 4.34 -14.12
C THR A 78 12.85 4.85 -15.06
N LEU A 79 11.60 4.96 -14.58
CA LEU A 79 10.49 5.45 -15.42
C LEU A 79 10.74 6.85 -16.03
N CYS A 80 11.51 7.73 -15.40
CA CYS A 80 11.89 9.05 -15.95
C CYS A 80 12.64 9.01 -17.30
N THR A 81 13.18 7.86 -17.73
CA THR A 81 13.76 7.74 -19.08
C THR A 81 12.70 7.58 -20.19
N PHE A 82 11.41 7.57 -19.85
CA PHE A 82 10.30 7.50 -20.80
C PHE A 82 9.57 8.87 -20.92
N PRO A 83 9.14 9.31 -22.13
CA PRO A 83 8.54 10.63 -22.33
C PRO A 83 7.24 10.82 -21.54
N HIS A 84 7.27 11.76 -20.59
CA HIS A 84 6.20 12.05 -19.62
C HIS A 84 4.92 12.69 -20.23
N SER A 85 4.92 13.06 -21.51
CA SER A 85 3.91 13.97 -22.10
C SER A 85 2.52 13.38 -22.37
N ARG A 86 2.18 12.20 -21.83
CA ARG A 86 0.83 11.59 -21.96
C ARG A 86 0.15 11.21 -20.63
N LEU A 87 0.76 11.53 -19.48
CA LEU A 87 0.31 11.09 -18.16
C LEU A 87 -0.74 12.03 -17.52
N LEU A 88 -1.95 12.07 -18.08
CA LEU A 88 -3.13 12.59 -17.39
C LEU A 88 -4.21 11.49 -17.38
N GLY A 89 -4.12 10.59 -16.41
CA GLY A 89 -5.17 9.64 -16.06
C GLY A 89 -6.27 10.29 -15.20
N ASP A 90 -7.44 9.65 -15.15
CA ASP A 90 -8.61 10.16 -14.43
C ASP A 90 -8.37 10.32 -12.91
N CYS A 91 -7.38 9.63 -12.34
CA CYS A 91 -6.94 9.77 -10.95
C CYS A 91 -6.37 11.17 -10.61
N TYR A 92 -5.92 11.94 -11.59
CA TYR A 92 -5.37 13.30 -11.37
C TYR A 92 -6.43 14.41 -11.41
N ARG A 93 -7.64 14.14 -11.92
CA ARG A 93 -8.59 15.19 -12.32
C ARG A 93 -9.33 15.89 -11.16
N GLN A 94 -9.14 15.46 -9.92
CA GLN A 94 -9.91 15.94 -8.76
C GLN A 94 -9.29 17.16 -8.03
N ASN A 95 -8.18 17.73 -8.51
CA ASN A 95 -7.51 18.86 -7.83
C ASN A 95 -7.67 20.24 -8.49
N VAL A 96 -8.63 20.46 -9.41
CA VAL A 96 -8.84 21.79 -10.01
C VAL A 96 -10.20 22.36 -9.66
N SER A 97 -10.36 22.77 -8.40
CA SER A 97 -11.18 23.92 -8.05
C SER A 97 -10.76 24.44 -6.68
N VAL A 98 -9.93 25.48 -6.65
CA VAL A 98 -10.04 26.68 -5.77
C VAL A 98 -8.85 27.60 -6.01
N ASN A 99 -9.19 28.84 -6.39
CA ASN A 99 -8.46 30.12 -6.36
C ASN A 99 -7.16 30.31 -7.16
N ARG A 100 -7.36 30.87 -8.35
CA ARG A 100 -6.43 31.68 -9.13
C ARG A 100 -6.12 32.98 -8.36
N GLY A 101 -4.87 33.14 -7.92
CA GLY A 101 -4.31 34.39 -7.41
C GLY A 101 -2.89 34.53 -7.92
N ASP A 102 -2.65 35.60 -8.67
CA ASP A 102 -1.43 35.90 -9.41
C ASP A 102 -0.17 36.00 -8.53
N THR A 103 0.89 35.28 -8.90
CA THR A 103 2.26 35.80 -8.85
C THR A 103 3.11 35.16 -9.95
N LYS A 104 3.46 35.98 -10.93
CA LYS A 104 4.58 35.72 -11.85
C LYS A 104 5.85 35.60 -11.01
N ASN A 105 6.60 34.51 -11.17
CA ASN A 105 8.05 34.55 -11.04
C ASN A 105 8.68 33.58 -12.05
N THR A 106 9.73 34.12 -12.64
CA THR A 106 10.56 33.67 -13.76
C THR A 106 11.09 32.25 -13.61
N LEU A 107 11.07 31.54 -14.73
CA LEU A 107 11.75 30.27 -14.97
C LEU A 107 13.26 30.48 -14.84
N ASP A 108 13.88 29.79 -13.88
CA ASP A 108 15.31 29.54 -13.86
C ASP A 108 15.47 28.04 -14.16
N ASP A 109 15.72 27.74 -15.44
CA ASP A 109 16.07 26.41 -15.93
C ASP A 109 17.50 26.12 -15.46
N ASN A 110 17.66 25.36 -14.37
CA ASN A 110 18.78 24.44 -14.09
C ASN A 110 18.72 23.93 -12.65
N ASP A 111 17.88 22.92 -12.41
CA ASP A 111 18.04 22.02 -11.25
C ASP A 111 17.70 20.59 -11.69
N TYR A 112 18.67 19.92 -12.33
CA TYR A 112 18.64 18.47 -12.45
C TYR A 112 18.99 17.89 -11.07
N SER A 113 18.04 17.96 -10.14
CA SER A 113 18.12 17.17 -8.92
C SER A 113 18.13 15.71 -9.37
N HIS A 114 19.22 14.99 -9.08
CA HIS A 114 19.18 13.54 -9.02
C HIS A 114 18.09 13.17 -8.01
N ASN A 115 16.87 12.93 -8.49
CA ASN A 115 15.80 12.36 -7.68
C ASN A 115 16.27 10.96 -7.29
N GLU A 116 16.94 10.84 -6.15
CA GLU A 116 17.14 9.54 -5.51
C GLU A 116 15.77 8.87 -5.42
N ASP A 117 15.66 7.69 -6.03
CA ASP A 117 14.40 6.95 -6.04
C ASP A 117 14.06 6.55 -4.61
N LYS A 118 13.02 7.14 -4.02
CA LYS A 118 12.52 6.79 -2.68
C LYS A 118 11.28 5.91 -2.72
N SER A 119 10.93 5.41 -3.92
CA SER A 119 9.81 4.49 -4.11
C SER A 119 10.02 3.23 -3.30
N GLU A 120 9.00 2.88 -2.51
CA GLU A 120 8.86 1.57 -1.87
C GLU A 120 8.36 0.48 -2.84
N HIS A 121 8.11 0.83 -4.10
CA HIS A 121 7.65 -0.11 -5.12
C HIS A 121 8.79 -0.44 -6.08
N LEU A 122 8.79 -1.66 -6.59
CA LEU A 122 9.63 -2.15 -7.68
C LEU A 122 8.74 -2.80 -8.74
N ILE A 123 9.12 -2.69 -10.00
CA ILE A 123 8.42 -3.35 -11.11
C ILE A 123 9.31 -4.43 -11.69
N PHE A 124 8.76 -5.63 -11.87
CA PHE A 124 9.38 -6.73 -12.59
C PHE A 124 8.55 -7.07 -13.82
N ILE A 125 9.23 -7.27 -14.94
CA ILE A 125 8.61 -7.87 -16.13
C ILE A 125 8.90 -9.36 -16.11
N ILE A 126 7.83 -10.16 -15.99
CA ILE A 126 7.87 -11.61 -15.81
C ILE A 126 6.86 -12.30 -16.72
N GLN A 127 7.23 -13.44 -17.28
CA GLN A 127 6.31 -14.25 -18.09
C GLN A 127 5.27 -14.91 -17.18
N PRO A 128 3.98 -14.97 -17.56
CA PRO A 128 2.94 -15.55 -16.70
C PRO A 128 3.20 -16.98 -16.24
N ALA A 129 3.73 -17.83 -17.13
CA ALA A 129 4.10 -19.21 -16.76
C ALA A 129 5.23 -19.26 -15.73
N THR A 130 6.16 -18.32 -15.78
CA THR A 130 7.25 -18.20 -14.80
C THR A 130 6.72 -17.68 -13.46
N PHE A 131 5.81 -16.70 -13.48
CA PHE A 131 5.16 -16.21 -12.27
C PHE A 131 4.42 -17.33 -11.55
N GLU A 132 3.60 -18.13 -12.26
CA GLU A 132 2.85 -19.23 -11.63
C GLU A 132 3.79 -20.24 -10.97
N LYS A 133 4.84 -20.66 -11.68
CA LYS A 133 5.84 -21.61 -11.15
C LYS A 133 6.58 -21.07 -9.93
N ASP A 134 7.08 -19.83 -10.00
CA ASP A 134 8.05 -19.32 -9.04
C ASP A 134 7.40 -18.60 -7.84
N PHE A 135 6.15 -18.12 -7.96
CA PHE A 135 5.45 -17.36 -6.91
C PHE A 135 4.17 -18.03 -6.38
N ILE A 136 3.56 -18.96 -7.12
CA ILE A 136 2.31 -19.63 -6.71
C ILE A 136 2.57 -21.08 -6.33
N GLU A 137 3.26 -21.83 -7.19
CA GLU A 137 3.59 -23.24 -6.94
C GLU A 137 4.78 -23.40 -5.98
N SER A 138 5.59 -22.34 -5.86
CA SER A 138 6.71 -22.26 -4.95
C SER A 138 6.38 -21.26 -3.83
N ASP A 139 6.86 -21.52 -2.61
CA ASP A 139 6.79 -20.58 -1.50
C ASP A 139 8.06 -19.69 -1.55
N PRO A 140 7.98 -18.43 -2.03
CA PRO A 140 9.16 -17.58 -2.12
C PRO A 140 9.70 -17.30 -0.71
N SER A 141 11.03 -17.32 -0.57
CA SER A 141 11.69 -17.12 0.73
C SER A 141 11.58 -15.69 1.27
N VAL A 142 11.01 -14.77 0.49
CA VAL A 142 10.82 -13.37 0.88
C VAL A 142 9.32 -13.06 0.92
N ARG A 143 8.86 -12.65 2.10
CA ARG A 143 7.51 -12.14 2.27
C ARG A 143 7.44 -10.70 1.74
N LEU A 144 6.65 -10.50 0.70
CA LEU A 144 6.43 -9.21 0.05
C LEU A 144 4.94 -9.07 -0.25
N ASN A 145 4.49 -7.83 -0.45
CA ASN A 145 3.17 -7.59 -1.00
C ASN A 145 3.27 -7.36 -2.51
N THR A 146 2.47 -8.10 -3.27
CA THR A 146 2.57 -8.17 -4.72
C THR A 146 1.27 -7.83 -5.43
N PHE A 147 1.41 -7.28 -6.63
CA PHE A 147 0.36 -7.18 -7.63
C PHE A 147 0.90 -7.74 -8.95
N PHE A 148 0.17 -8.66 -9.57
CA PHE A 148 0.54 -9.26 -10.84
C PHE A 148 -0.60 -9.18 -11.85
N ASN A 149 -0.29 -8.76 -13.08
CA ASN A 149 -1.20 -8.81 -14.21
C ASN A 149 -0.67 -9.77 -15.30
N PRO A 150 -1.32 -10.92 -15.53
CA PRO A 150 -0.87 -11.89 -16.53
C PRO A 150 -0.98 -11.40 -17.98
N LYS A 151 -1.82 -10.40 -18.26
CA LYS A 151 -1.99 -9.86 -19.63
C LYS A 151 -0.82 -8.98 -20.05
N THR A 152 -0.20 -8.30 -19.08
CA THR A 152 0.90 -7.35 -19.32
C THR A 152 2.25 -7.94 -18.89
N GLY A 153 2.25 -8.99 -18.07
CA GLY A 153 3.46 -9.56 -17.48
C GLY A 153 4.10 -8.65 -16.43
N ILE A 154 3.34 -7.69 -15.91
CA ILE A 154 3.81 -6.75 -14.89
C ILE A 154 3.58 -7.34 -13.50
N LEU A 155 4.66 -7.46 -12.74
CA LEU A 155 4.67 -7.75 -11.32
C LEU A 155 5.15 -6.50 -10.57
N VAL A 156 4.27 -5.88 -9.80
CA VAL A 156 4.62 -4.81 -8.85
C VAL A 156 4.89 -5.46 -7.50
N VAL A 157 6.06 -5.17 -6.94
CA VAL A 157 6.47 -5.61 -5.61
C VAL A 157 6.56 -4.39 -4.71
N LYS A 158 6.00 -4.50 -3.51
CA LYS A 158 6.08 -3.47 -2.49
C LYS A 158 7.05 -3.89 -1.38
N MET A 159 7.99 -3.02 -1.09
CA MET A 159 8.97 -3.10 -0.02
C MET A 159 8.31 -2.64 1.28
N LEU A 160 8.35 -3.48 2.31
CA LEU A 160 7.63 -3.25 3.56
C LEU A 160 8.61 -2.68 4.60
N SER A 161 8.35 -1.46 5.05
CA SER A 161 9.17 -0.80 6.09
C SER A 161 8.75 -1.25 7.50
N PRO A 162 9.60 -1.09 8.52
CA PRO A 162 9.19 -1.31 9.91
C PRO A 162 7.97 -0.47 10.32
N ALA A 163 7.91 0.80 9.91
CA ALA A 163 6.78 1.68 10.19
C ALA A 163 5.50 1.23 9.45
N HIS A 164 5.63 0.70 8.23
CA HIS A 164 4.52 0.11 7.48
C HIS A 164 3.94 -1.10 8.22
N GLU A 165 4.78 -2.07 8.60
CA GLU A 165 4.35 -3.25 9.36
C GLU A 165 3.74 -2.86 10.72
N GLN A 166 4.31 -1.87 11.39
CA GLN A 166 3.77 -1.31 12.63
C GLN A 166 2.37 -0.72 12.40
N ALA A 167 2.17 0.04 11.32
CA ALA A 167 0.85 0.60 10.97
C ALA A 167 -0.17 -0.51 10.68
N VAL A 168 0.19 -1.55 9.93
CA VAL A 168 -0.70 -2.70 9.69
C VAL A 168 -1.09 -3.39 11.00
N GLY A 169 -0.10 -3.65 11.86
CA GLY A 169 -0.31 -4.29 13.15
C GLY A 169 -1.18 -3.47 14.10
N ALA A 170 -0.84 -2.19 14.28
CA ALA A 170 -1.58 -1.26 15.14
C ALA A 170 -3.02 -1.04 14.65
N PHE A 171 -3.22 -0.92 13.33
CA PHE A 171 -4.56 -0.78 12.76
C PHE A 171 -5.41 -2.03 13.01
N ASN A 172 -4.85 -3.23 12.83
CA ASN A 172 -5.56 -4.47 13.14
C ASN A 172 -5.95 -4.54 14.63
N GLN A 173 -5.07 -4.14 15.54
CA GLN A 173 -5.37 -4.11 16.98
C GLN A 173 -6.53 -3.15 17.28
N MET A 174 -6.46 -1.93 16.74
CA MET A 174 -7.48 -0.89 16.85
C MET A 174 -8.86 -1.39 16.34
N LEU A 175 -8.91 -2.01 15.16
CA LEU A 175 -10.13 -2.56 14.61
C LEU A 175 -10.71 -3.68 15.48
N ILE A 176 -9.89 -4.61 15.94
CA ILE A 176 -10.34 -5.72 16.78
C ILE A 176 -10.85 -5.20 18.14
N GLN A 177 -10.21 -4.17 18.70
CA GLN A 177 -10.69 -3.51 19.93
C GLN A 177 -12.07 -2.87 19.71
N ALA A 178 -12.29 -2.16 18.61
CA ALA A 178 -13.59 -1.59 18.26
C ALA A 178 -14.69 -2.66 18.08
N ILE A 179 -14.34 -3.85 17.56
CA ILE A 179 -15.29 -4.94 17.35
C ILE A 179 -15.59 -5.72 18.64
N LYS A 180 -14.63 -5.86 19.56
CA LYS A 180 -14.78 -6.69 20.78
C LYS A 180 -16.07 -6.41 21.58
N PRO A 181 -16.48 -5.16 21.85
CA PRO A 181 -17.70 -4.84 22.58
C PRO A 181 -19.00 -5.35 21.93
N THR A 182 -19.00 -5.59 20.62
CA THR A 182 -20.17 -6.15 19.90
C THR A 182 -20.36 -7.65 20.16
N GLY A 183 -19.34 -8.33 20.71
CA GLY A 183 -19.34 -9.79 20.87
C GLY A 183 -19.05 -10.56 19.57
N LEU A 184 -18.81 -9.87 18.46
CA LEU A 184 -18.63 -10.49 17.14
C LEU A 184 -17.16 -10.71 16.75
N TYR A 185 -16.19 -10.32 17.56
CA TYR A 185 -14.76 -10.42 17.20
C TYR A 185 -14.32 -11.84 16.81
N ARG A 186 -14.89 -12.87 17.44
CA ARG A 186 -14.61 -14.29 17.10
C ARG A 186 -15.21 -14.72 15.76
N LYS A 187 -16.18 -13.97 15.24
CA LYS A 187 -16.78 -14.19 13.92
C LYS A 187 -16.01 -13.50 12.79
N ILE A 188 -14.98 -12.72 13.10
CA ILE A 188 -14.11 -12.10 12.09
C ILE A 188 -13.02 -13.09 11.65
N GLN A 189 -12.74 -13.09 10.35
CA GLN A 189 -11.59 -13.70 9.71
C GLN A 189 -10.58 -12.61 9.37
N TYR A 190 -9.34 -12.82 9.79
CA TYR A 190 -8.20 -12.03 9.37
C TYR A 190 -7.58 -12.65 8.12
N TRP A 191 -7.26 -11.82 7.13
CA TRP A 191 -6.69 -12.26 5.85
C TRP A 191 -5.19 -11.99 5.77
N GLY A 192 -4.65 -11.01 6.52
CA GLY A 192 -3.26 -10.59 6.36
C GLY A 192 -2.91 -10.31 4.88
N SER A 193 -1.72 -10.71 4.45
CA SER A 193 -1.23 -10.60 3.07
C SER A 193 -1.74 -11.73 2.15
N THR A 194 -3.01 -12.14 2.25
CA THR A 194 -3.53 -13.20 1.37
C THR A 194 -3.63 -12.71 -0.07
N THR A 195 -3.04 -13.45 -1.02
CA THR A 195 -3.17 -13.16 -2.45
C THR A 195 -4.58 -13.43 -2.95
N MET A 196 -5.21 -12.40 -3.51
CA MET A 196 -6.55 -12.48 -4.09
C MET A 196 -6.49 -12.56 -5.61
N LEU A 197 -7.21 -13.51 -6.21
CA LEU A 197 -7.34 -13.68 -7.67
C LEU A 197 -8.64 -13.03 -8.16
N ALA A 198 -8.52 -12.03 -9.02
CA ALA A 198 -9.65 -11.40 -9.68
C ALA A 198 -10.10 -12.19 -10.92
N ILE A 199 -11.32 -11.91 -11.39
CA ILE A 199 -11.92 -12.54 -12.58
C ILE A 199 -11.09 -12.28 -13.84
N ASP A 200 -10.47 -11.11 -13.94
CA ASP A 200 -9.64 -10.71 -15.08
C ASP A 200 -8.25 -11.38 -15.10
N GLY A 201 -7.96 -12.23 -14.11
CA GLY A 201 -6.71 -12.96 -13.93
C GLY A 201 -5.65 -12.22 -13.12
N THR A 202 -5.89 -10.96 -12.74
CA THR A 202 -4.96 -10.21 -11.89
C THR A 202 -4.92 -10.79 -10.49
N ARG A 203 -3.75 -10.75 -9.87
CA ARG A 203 -3.51 -11.20 -8.51
C ARG A 203 -3.01 -10.02 -7.68
N LYS A 204 -3.55 -9.83 -6.48
CA LYS A 204 -3.10 -8.74 -5.59
C LYS A 204 -3.18 -9.14 -4.13
N GLU A 205 -2.24 -8.66 -3.35
CA GLU A 205 -2.24 -8.72 -1.89
C GLU A 205 -2.60 -7.36 -1.32
N ALA A 206 -3.51 -7.34 -0.34
CA ALA A 206 -3.72 -6.17 0.50
C ALA A 206 -2.67 -6.21 1.63
N ASP A 207 -2.36 -5.06 2.20
CA ASP A 207 -1.56 -5.02 3.44
C ASP A 207 -2.30 -5.68 4.60
N SER A 208 -3.64 -5.57 4.61
CA SER A 208 -4.49 -6.34 5.50
C SER A 208 -5.91 -6.48 5.00
N GLY A 209 -6.66 -7.41 5.60
CA GLY A 209 -8.06 -7.60 5.27
C GLY A 209 -8.86 -8.32 6.33
N TRP A 210 -10.16 -8.02 6.38
CA TRP A 210 -11.11 -8.59 7.31
C TRP A 210 -12.43 -8.94 6.62
N SER A 211 -13.04 -10.04 7.04
CA SER A 211 -14.40 -10.41 6.65
C SER A 211 -15.07 -11.18 7.77
N LEU A 212 -16.35 -11.56 7.56
CA LEU A 212 -16.92 -12.68 8.28
C LEU A 212 -16.12 -13.97 8.03
N ARG A 213 -15.95 -14.77 9.10
CA ARG A 213 -15.37 -16.11 9.05
C ARG A 213 -16.28 -17.10 8.35
N ARG A 214 -17.59 -16.96 8.54
CA ARG A 214 -18.60 -17.76 7.85
C ARG A 214 -19.34 -16.84 6.88
N HIS A 215 -18.93 -16.92 5.63
CA HIS A 215 -19.57 -16.25 4.51
C HIS A 215 -20.96 -16.83 4.25
N PRO A 216 -21.95 -16.01 3.85
CA PRO A 216 -23.23 -16.52 3.38
C PRO A 216 -23.08 -17.58 2.27
N PRO A 217 -23.98 -18.56 2.16
CA PRO A 217 -23.93 -19.52 1.06
C PRO A 217 -23.93 -18.82 -0.30
N GLY A 218 -22.99 -19.20 -1.17
CA GLY A 218 -22.88 -18.65 -2.52
C GLY A 218 -22.08 -17.35 -2.64
N THR A 219 -21.59 -16.77 -1.54
CA THR A 219 -20.70 -15.61 -1.61
C THR A 219 -19.23 -16.05 -1.69
N PRO A 220 -18.42 -15.43 -2.57
CA PRO A 220 -16.99 -15.73 -2.63
C PRO A 220 -16.29 -15.41 -1.31
N LYS A 221 -15.32 -16.26 -0.95
CA LYS A 221 -14.48 -16.01 0.23
C LYS A 221 -13.46 -14.93 -0.11
N ARG A 222 -13.68 -13.71 0.37
CA ARG A 222 -12.81 -12.55 0.18
C ARG A 222 -12.89 -11.59 1.37
N PRO A 223 -11.89 -10.72 1.58
CA PRO A 223 -12.01 -9.61 2.53
C PRO A 223 -13.15 -8.68 2.10
N THR A 224 -13.92 -8.19 3.07
CA THR A 224 -14.96 -7.16 2.86
C THR A 224 -14.45 -5.78 3.22
N VAL A 225 -13.48 -5.71 4.14
CA VAL A 225 -12.72 -4.50 4.46
C VAL A 225 -11.25 -4.80 4.18
N VAL A 226 -10.58 -3.92 3.46
CA VAL A 226 -9.16 -4.01 3.15
C VAL A 226 -8.40 -2.79 3.66
N LEU A 227 -7.15 -2.97 4.03
CA LEU A 227 -6.21 -1.93 4.40
C LEU A 227 -5.06 -1.90 3.40
N GLU A 228 -4.72 -0.70 2.96
CA GLU A 228 -3.50 -0.38 2.22
C GLU A 228 -2.80 0.77 2.95
N VAL A 229 -1.52 0.60 3.24
CA VAL A 229 -0.63 1.54 3.90
C VAL A 229 0.47 1.90 2.91
N ALA A 230 0.72 3.17 2.65
CA ALA A 230 1.81 3.57 1.77
C ALA A 230 2.53 4.81 2.31
N ASN A 231 3.72 5.07 1.79
CA ASN A 231 4.38 6.34 2.04
C ASN A 231 3.69 7.48 1.26
N SER A 232 3.84 8.73 1.71
CA SER A 232 3.19 9.91 1.10
C SER A 232 3.53 10.12 -0.37
N GLU A 233 4.71 9.69 -0.82
CA GLU A 233 5.12 9.69 -2.22
C GLU A 233 4.27 8.74 -3.10
N ALA A 234 3.63 7.75 -2.50
CA ALA A 234 2.76 6.76 -3.15
C ALA A 234 1.26 6.98 -2.84
N TYR A 235 0.84 8.17 -2.40
CA TYR A 235 -0.57 8.45 -2.13
C TYR A 235 -1.48 8.31 -3.36
N ALA A 236 -0.97 8.64 -4.56
CA ALA A 236 -1.71 8.40 -5.80
C ALA A 236 -1.96 6.89 -6.03
N LYS A 237 -0.97 6.04 -5.69
CA LYS A 237 -1.09 4.59 -5.75
C LYS A 237 -2.14 4.06 -4.77
N LEU A 238 -2.22 4.60 -3.55
CA LEU A 238 -3.28 4.23 -2.59
C LEU A 238 -4.68 4.42 -3.16
N ARG A 239 -4.92 5.51 -3.90
CA ARG A 239 -6.23 5.75 -4.55
C ARG A 239 -6.50 4.75 -5.68
N CYS A 240 -5.47 4.38 -6.44
CA CYS A 240 -5.58 3.35 -7.46
C CYS A 240 -5.85 1.97 -6.85
N ASP A 241 -5.22 1.66 -5.71
CA ASP A 241 -5.48 0.43 -4.97
C ASP A 241 -6.90 0.40 -4.39
N ALA A 242 -7.41 1.51 -3.84
CA ALA A 242 -8.79 1.61 -3.40
C ALA A 242 -9.78 1.37 -4.55
N GLN A 243 -9.51 1.91 -5.74
CA GLN A 243 -10.27 1.58 -6.96
C GLN A 243 -10.22 0.10 -7.26
N TYR A 244 -9.03 -0.50 -7.30
CA TYR A 244 -8.87 -1.92 -7.60
C TYR A 244 -9.67 -2.82 -6.64
N TRP A 245 -9.60 -2.52 -5.33
CA TRP A 245 -10.26 -3.34 -4.32
C TRP A 245 -11.78 -3.21 -4.34
N LEU A 246 -12.31 -2.01 -4.56
CA LEU A 246 -13.74 -1.74 -4.48
C LEU A 246 -14.48 -2.05 -5.80
N ASP A 247 -13.76 -2.16 -6.91
CA ASP A 247 -14.35 -2.45 -8.22
C ASP A 247 -15.06 -3.83 -8.19
N PRO A 248 -16.39 -3.86 -8.46
CA PRO A 248 -17.16 -5.11 -8.49
C PRO A 248 -16.67 -6.12 -9.53
N ASP A 249 -16.06 -5.64 -10.61
CA ASP A 249 -15.53 -6.50 -11.68
C ASP A 249 -14.13 -7.06 -11.35
N ARG A 250 -13.56 -6.64 -10.21
CA ARG A 250 -12.25 -7.09 -9.72
C ARG A 250 -12.37 -7.86 -8.42
N GLN A 251 -12.21 -7.19 -7.28
CA GLN A 251 -12.13 -7.81 -5.97
C GLN A 251 -13.40 -7.64 -5.13
N GLU A 252 -14.20 -6.61 -5.39
CA GLU A 252 -15.49 -6.36 -4.73
C GLU A 252 -15.39 -6.35 -3.19
N ALA A 253 -14.38 -5.66 -2.65
CA ALA A 253 -14.38 -5.26 -1.24
C ALA A 253 -15.49 -4.21 -1.02
N ASN A 254 -16.05 -4.18 0.19
CA ASN A 254 -17.09 -3.21 0.55
C ASN A 254 -16.49 -1.88 1.04
N VAL A 255 -15.32 -1.96 1.69
CA VAL A 255 -14.59 -0.80 2.22
C VAL A 255 -13.11 -0.96 1.93
N ALA A 256 -12.50 0.09 1.39
CA ALA A 256 -11.06 0.21 1.32
C ALA A 256 -10.61 1.32 2.27
N ILE A 257 -9.60 1.03 3.09
CA ILE A 257 -8.98 1.98 4.01
C ILE A 257 -7.54 2.20 3.55
N GLY A 258 -7.18 3.46 3.34
CA GLY A 258 -5.85 3.87 2.94
C GLY A 258 -5.19 4.63 4.07
N VAL A 259 -3.97 4.26 4.43
CA VAL A 259 -3.14 4.97 5.39
C VAL A 259 -1.90 5.47 4.67
N SER A 260 -1.69 6.78 4.67
CA SER A 260 -0.51 7.41 4.10
C SER A 260 0.40 7.89 5.22
N LEU A 261 1.65 7.45 5.20
CA LEU A 261 2.68 7.83 6.17
C LEU A 261 3.59 8.87 5.54
N ASP A 262 3.70 10.07 6.13
CA ASP A 262 4.70 11.03 5.68
C ASP A 262 6.07 10.63 6.22
N THR A 263 7.03 10.36 5.34
CA THR A 263 8.35 9.80 5.73
C THR A 263 9.26 10.79 6.44
N LYS A 264 8.92 12.09 6.49
CA LYS A 264 9.79 13.16 7.01
C LYS A 264 9.18 13.91 8.19
N LYS A 265 7.87 13.79 8.39
CA LYS A 265 7.11 14.52 9.40
C LYS A 265 6.18 13.58 10.13
N HIS A 266 5.83 13.95 11.35
CA HIS A 266 4.79 13.30 12.12
C HIS A 266 3.42 13.65 11.51
N GLU A 267 3.10 13.05 10.37
CA GLU A 267 1.84 13.20 9.65
C GLU A 267 1.37 11.84 9.14
N ILE A 268 0.11 11.52 9.41
CA ILE A 268 -0.58 10.34 8.88
C ILE A 268 -1.92 10.77 8.31
N ILE A 269 -2.22 10.34 7.09
CA ILE A 269 -3.54 10.53 6.48
C ILE A 269 -4.25 9.18 6.45
N ILE A 270 -5.51 9.16 6.88
CA ILE A 270 -6.39 7.99 6.82
C ILE A 270 -7.59 8.34 5.95
N ASP A 271 -7.77 7.58 4.88
CA ASP A 271 -8.91 7.69 3.99
C ASP A 271 -9.74 6.41 4.01
N GLN A 272 -11.06 6.55 3.90
CA GLN A 272 -11.99 5.44 3.72
C GLN A 272 -12.79 5.66 2.44
N TRP A 273 -12.86 4.64 1.59
CA TRP A 273 -13.62 4.67 0.34
C TRP A 273 -14.65 3.55 0.29
N HIS A 274 -15.81 3.87 -0.29
CA HIS A 274 -16.84 2.89 -0.67
C HIS A 274 -17.10 2.99 -2.17
N TRP A 275 -17.53 1.89 -2.79
CA TRP A 275 -18.01 1.92 -4.16
C TRP A 275 -19.29 2.76 -4.28
N SER A 276 -19.40 3.58 -5.32
CA SER A 276 -20.65 4.23 -5.71
C SER A 276 -21.08 3.73 -7.08
N SER A 277 -22.18 2.99 -7.11
CA SER A 277 -22.78 2.47 -8.35
C SER A 277 -23.33 3.58 -9.26
N GLU A 278 -23.64 4.76 -8.73
CA GLU A 278 -24.16 5.89 -9.52
C GLU A 278 -23.11 6.47 -10.47
N ILE A 279 -21.85 6.46 -10.04
CA ILE A 279 -20.72 7.05 -10.78
C ILE A 279 -19.67 6.00 -11.16
N SER A 280 -19.95 4.72 -10.88
CA SER A 280 -19.07 3.56 -11.12
C SER A 280 -17.63 3.78 -10.68
N ARG A 281 -17.44 4.34 -9.48
CA ARG A 281 -16.11 4.58 -8.89
C ARG A 281 -16.16 4.68 -7.36
N PRO A 282 -15.03 4.51 -6.67
CA PRO A 282 -14.89 4.80 -5.26
C PRO A 282 -15.24 6.25 -4.95
N THR A 283 -15.95 6.43 -3.85
CA THR A 283 -16.21 7.73 -3.24
C THR A 283 -15.58 7.74 -1.87
N ARG A 284 -14.72 8.72 -1.61
CA ARG A 284 -14.13 8.93 -0.29
C ARG A 284 -15.23 9.33 0.70
N LYS A 285 -15.37 8.58 1.79
CA LYS A 285 -16.35 8.79 2.86
C LYS A 285 -15.73 9.46 4.08
N THR A 286 -14.48 9.14 4.35
CA THR A 286 -13.73 9.68 5.47
C THR A 286 -12.36 10.13 4.99
N HIS A 287 -11.88 11.25 5.53
CA HIS A 287 -10.54 11.77 5.37
C HIS A 287 -10.12 12.36 6.71
N VAL A 288 -9.05 11.82 7.30
CA VAL A 288 -8.51 12.27 8.58
C VAL A 288 -7.02 12.49 8.39
N THR A 289 -6.54 13.68 8.74
CA THR A 289 -5.09 13.96 8.84
C THR A 289 -4.74 14.13 10.30
N ILE A 290 -3.79 13.33 10.78
CA ILE A 290 -3.27 13.37 12.14
C ILE A 290 -1.85 13.91 12.06
N ARG A 291 -1.54 14.93 12.87
CA ARG A 291 -0.22 15.57 12.91
C ARG A 291 0.29 15.70 14.32
N GLN A 292 1.61 15.81 14.45
CA GLN A 292 2.26 16.23 15.68
C GLN A 292 3.02 17.54 15.48
N THR A 293 2.88 18.45 16.42
CA THR A 293 3.72 19.66 16.52
C THR A 293 5.11 19.32 17.05
N SER A 294 6.06 20.24 16.91
CA SER A 294 7.43 20.08 17.42
C SER A 294 7.52 19.94 18.95
N ASN A 295 6.49 20.35 19.70
CA ASN A 295 6.42 20.15 21.15
C ASN A 295 5.73 18.82 21.55
N GLY A 296 5.47 17.92 20.60
CA GLY A 296 4.88 16.61 20.85
C GLY A 296 3.35 16.59 20.94
N THR A 297 2.66 17.70 20.68
CA THR A 297 1.19 17.76 20.74
C THR A 297 0.58 17.18 19.47
N THR A 298 -0.20 16.11 19.59
CA THR A 298 -0.97 15.52 18.50
C THR A 298 -2.26 16.31 18.26
N TYR A 299 -2.58 16.59 17.00
CA TYR A 299 -3.79 17.30 16.58
C TYR A 299 -4.28 16.79 15.21
N PHE A 300 -5.50 17.17 14.84
CA PHE A 300 -6.10 16.83 13.55
C PHE A 300 -6.14 18.05 12.62
N ASP A 301 -5.93 17.83 11.32
CA ASP A 301 -6.00 18.89 10.31
C ASP A 301 -7.02 18.57 9.20
N PRO A 302 -7.98 19.48 8.91
CA PRO A 302 -8.31 20.66 9.70
C PRO A 302 -8.83 20.28 11.10
N ASP A 303 -8.72 21.21 12.06
CA ASP A 303 -9.31 21.04 13.40
C ASP A 303 -10.84 20.88 13.26
N PRO A 304 -11.39 19.68 13.51
CA PRO A 304 -12.78 19.41 13.21
C PRO A 304 -13.70 19.93 14.33
N PRO A 305 -14.92 20.37 14.01
CA PRO A 305 -15.88 20.85 15.02
C PRO A 305 -16.37 19.75 15.97
N LEU A 306 -16.18 18.48 15.60
CA LEU A 306 -16.49 17.30 16.38
C LEU A 306 -15.25 16.39 16.41
N PRO A 307 -15.03 15.63 17.50
CA PRO A 307 -13.94 14.67 17.55
C PRO A 307 -13.97 13.72 16.34
N PRO A 308 -12.85 13.56 15.61
CA PRO A 308 -12.83 12.73 14.42
C PRO A 308 -12.89 11.26 14.81
N GLN A 309 -13.64 10.50 14.02
CA GLN A 309 -13.86 9.07 14.20
C GLN A 309 -13.78 8.37 12.84
N LEU A 310 -13.27 7.14 12.84
CA LEU A 310 -13.34 6.25 11.68
C LEU A 310 -14.47 5.25 11.90
N VAL A 311 -15.50 5.31 11.06
CA VAL A 311 -16.69 4.46 11.17
C VAL A 311 -16.74 3.50 9.99
N ILE A 312 -16.65 2.21 10.29
CA ILE A 312 -16.88 1.15 9.31
C ILE A 312 -18.32 0.67 9.48
N PRO A 313 -19.17 0.84 8.45
CA PRO A 313 -20.55 0.45 8.58
C PRO A 313 -20.72 -1.05 8.85
N PHE A 314 -21.56 -1.41 9.83
CA PHE A 314 -21.79 -2.78 10.27
C PHE A 314 -22.15 -3.68 9.10
N HIS A 315 -23.13 -3.26 8.29
CA HIS A 315 -23.60 -4.05 7.16
C HIS A 315 -22.53 -4.24 6.07
N LEU A 316 -21.51 -3.38 5.99
CA LEU A 316 -20.41 -3.53 5.04
C LEU A 316 -19.37 -4.53 5.52
N LEU A 317 -19.09 -4.60 6.83
CA LEU A 317 -18.18 -5.62 7.39
C LEU A 317 -18.86 -6.98 7.56
N PHE A 318 -20.11 -7.00 8.02
CA PHE A 318 -20.84 -8.22 8.37
C PHE A 318 -21.80 -8.70 7.27
N GLN A 319 -21.94 -7.97 6.16
CA GLN A 319 -22.78 -8.34 5.01
C GLN A 319 -24.26 -8.65 5.37
N ARG A 320 -24.76 -8.06 6.46
CA ARG A 320 -26.15 -8.19 6.91
C ARG A 320 -26.53 -7.00 7.80
N PRO A 321 -27.83 -6.69 7.97
CA PRO A 321 -28.25 -5.71 8.96
C PRO A 321 -27.92 -6.18 10.40
N PRO A 322 -27.76 -5.25 11.35
CA PRO A 322 -27.71 -5.57 12.77
C PRO A 322 -28.99 -6.28 13.24
N GLU A 323 -28.85 -7.29 14.09
CA GLU A 323 -29.97 -8.09 14.62
C GLU A 323 -30.41 -7.63 16.02
N ASP A 324 -29.49 -7.06 16.81
CA ASP A 324 -29.77 -6.57 18.16
C ASP A 324 -29.03 -5.27 18.47
N HIS A 325 -29.26 -4.71 19.67
CA HIS A 325 -28.69 -3.43 20.10
C HIS A 325 -27.17 -3.45 20.38
N ARG A 326 -26.55 -4.63 20.46
CA ARG A 326 -25.08 -4.78 20.64
C ARG A 326 -24.38 -4.75 19.31
N GLU A 327 -25.05 -5.18 18.25
CA GLU A 327 -24.60 -5.07 16.88
C GLU A 327 -24.80 -3.63 16.38
N ARG A 328 -23.69 -2.93 16.20
CA ARG A 328 -23.67 -1.52 15.83
C ARG A 328 -22.48 -1.24 14.93
N GLU A 329 -22.43 -0.03 14.39
CA GLU A 329 -21.30 0.45 13.61
C GLU A 329 -19.98 0.21 14.34
N VAL A 330 -18.94 -0.16 13.60
CA VAL A 330 -17.60 -0.30 14.17
C VAL A 330 -16.98 1.08 14.19
N VAL A 331 -16.92 1.67 15.39
CA VAL A 331 -16.40 3.02 15.62
C VAL A 331 -15.01 2.92 16.23
N ILE A 332 -14.06 3.56 15.58
CA ILE A 332 -12.72 3.82 16.09
C ILE A 332 -12.71 5.30 16.49
N GLU A 333 -12.59 5.56 17.79
CA GLU A 333 -12.72 6.91 18.33
C GLU A 333 -11.41 7.70 18.18
N THR A 334 -11.48 8.98 18.50
CA THR A 334 -10.36 9.92 18.41
C THR A 334 -9.13 9.44 19.19
N GLN A 335 -9.33 8.86 20.37
CA GLN A 335 -8.24 8.41 21.23
C GLN A 335 -7.45 7.27 20.59
N GLU A 336 -8.14 6.28 20.01
CA GLU A 336 -7.49 5.16 19.33
C GLU A 336 -6.76 5.62 18.07
N LEU A 337 -7.29 6.61 17.34
CA LEU A 337 -6.59 7.22 16.19
C LEU A 337 -5.29 7.92 16.61
N VAL A 338 -5.29 8.62 17.75
CA VAL A 338 -4.09 9.25 18.31
C VAL A 338 -3.08 8.19 18.74
N GLU A 339 -3.52 7.15 19.46
CA GLU A 339 -2.66 6.04 19.90
C GLU A 339 -2.06 5.26 18.72
N PHE A 340 -2.85 5.06 17.66
CA PHE A 340 -2.38 4.49 16.41
C PHE A 340 -1.25 5.34 15.81
N ALA A 341 -1.46 6.66 15.70
CA ALA A 341 -0.46 7.55 15.12
C ALA A 341 0.84 7.58 15.93
N THR A 342 0.74 7.67 17.26
CA THR A 342 1.90 7.65 18.16
C THR A 342 2.71 6.35 17.99
N GLN A 343 2.06 5.19 17.99
CA GLN A 343 2.77 3.90 17.81
C GLN A 343 3.51 3.81 16.47
N VAL A 344 2.94 4.37 15.41
CA VAL A 344 3.60 4.38 14.09
C VAL A 344 4.80 5.33 14.10
N TRP A 345 4.63 6.54 14.64
CA TRP A 345 5.71 7.53 14.72
C TRP A 345 6.86 7.09 15.61
N ASP A 346 6.59 6.39 16.71
CA ASP A 346 7.63 5.84 17.59
C ASP A 346 8.59 4.94 16.82
N VAL A 347 8.08 4.08 15.93
CA VAL A 347 8.92 3.22 15.07
C VAL A 347 9.52 4.00 13.90
N GLN A 348 8.77 4.95 13.36
CA GLN A 348 9.18 5.69 12.17
C GLN A 348 10.34 6.67 12.45
N PHE A 349 10.36 7.28 13.63
CA PHE A 349 11.33 8.29 14.06
C PHE A 349 12.16 7.84 15.27
N GLU A 350 12.23 6.52 15.52
CA GLU A 350 12.95 5.87 16.64
C GLU A 350 14.46 6.21 16.71
N GLN A 351 14.99 6.99 15.75
CA GLN A 351 16.40 7.42 15.66
C GLN A 351 16.63 8.94 15.88
N ASP A 352 15.60 9.75 16.06
CA ASP A 352 15.72 11.20 16.28
C ASP A 352 15.73 11.59 17.79
N GLN A 353 15.83 10.61 18.69
CA GLN A 353 16.08 10.77 20.13
C GLN A 353 17.42 10.16 20.52
#